data_AF-A0A0N8PVS9-F1
#
_entry.id   AF-A0A0N8PVS9-F1
#
_cell.length_a   1.000
_cell.length_b   1.000
_cell.length_c   1.000
_cell.angle_alpha   90.00
_cell.angle_beta   90.00
_cell.angle_gamma   90.00
#
_symmetry.space_group_name_H-M   'P 1'
#
loop_
_entity.id
_entity.type
_entity.pdbx_description
1 polymer ?
#
loop_
_entity_poly.entity_id
_entity_poly.type
_entity_poly.pdbx_seq_one_letter_code
_entity_poly.pdbx_strand_id
1 'polypeptide(L)' 'MQRKVKRKMPKPGMTGICLKTEVAELLRTKAREANMGLNDYLTAILMGPSFPAFRHKAGR' A
#
# COMPACT_ATOMS: atom_id res chain seq x y z
N MET A 1 -28.07 16.65 -15.38
CA MET A 1 -28.12 16.22 -13.96
C MET A 1 -26.76 15.59 -13.59
N GLN A 2 -25.83 16.35 -13.01
CA GLN A 2 -24.48 15.85 -12.69
C GLN A 2 -24.53 15.00 -11.40
N ARG A 3 -24.18 13.71 -11.48
CA ARG A 3 -24.06 12.83 -10.31
C ARG A 3 -22.91 13.35 -9.44
N LYS A 4 -23.22 14.01 -8.32
CA LYS A 4 -22.24 14.32 -7.28
C LYS A 4 -21.69 12.99 -6.74
N VAL A 5 -20.49 12.61 -7.14
CA VAL A 5 -19.75 11.49 -6.53
C VAL A 5 -19.47 11.92 -5.09
N LYS A 6 -20.26 11.40 -4.15
CA LYS A 6 -20.04 11.61 -2.70
C LYS A 6 -18.66 11.05 -2.39
N ARG A 7 -17.65 11.92 -2.27
CA ARG A 7 -16.30 11.55 -1.84
C ARG A 7 -16.47 10.87 -0.48
N LYS A 8 -16.34 9.54 -0.44
CA LYS A 8 -16.25 8.79 0.80
C LYS A 8 -14.97 9.26 1.46
N MET A 9 -15.09 10.29 2.30
CA MET A 9 -14.02 10.64 3.22
C MET A 9 -13.63 9.36 3.95
N PRO A 10 -12.33 9.05 4.07
CA PRO A 10 -11.88 7.97 4.92
C PRO A 10 -12.51 8.13 6.31
N LYS A 11 -12.87 7.02 6.94
CA LYS A 11 -13.38 7.04 8.32
C LYS A 11 -12.37 7.81 9.20
N PRO A 12 -12.81 8.51 10.26
CA PRO A 12 -11.88 9.12 11.21
C PRO A 12 -10.79 8.12 11.63
N GLY A 13 -9.52 8.53 11.56
CA GLY A 13 -8.36 7.66 11.81
C GLY A 13 -7.83 6.87 10.60
N MET A 14 -8.45 6.99 9.42
CA MET A 14 -7.95 6.41 8.17
C MET A 14 -7.43 7.51 7.24
N THR A 15 -6.34 7.26 6.52
CA THR A 15 -5.85 8.15 5.48
C THR A 15 -6.06 7.56 4.08
N GLY A 16 -6.43 8.40 3.12
CA GLY A 16 -6.55 7.99 1.72
C GLY A 16 -5.20 8.15 1.03
N ILE A 17 -4.74 7.11 0.34
CA ILE A 17 -3.52 7.17 -0.47
C ILE A 17 -3.90 7.02 -1.94
N CYS A 18 -3.54 8.01 -2.75
CA CYS A 18 -3.69 7.95 -4.20
C CYS A 18 -2.39 7.43 -4.82
N LEU A 19 -2.50 6.37 -5.62
CA LEU A 19 -1.37 5.73 -6.31
C LEU A 19 -1.70 5.59 -7.79
N LYS A 20 -0.66 5.44 -8.61
CA LYS A 20 -0.84 4.95 -9.98
C LYS A 20 -1.43 3.54 -9.95
N THR A 21 -2.22 3.21 -10.96
CA THR A 21 -2.92 1.92 -11.06
C THR A 21 -1.95 0.75 -10.94
N GLU A 22 -0.82 0.82 -11.64
CA GLU A 22 0.19 -0.23 -11.68
C GLU A 22 0.79 -0.49 -10.30
N VAL A 23 1.01 0.57 -9.52
CA VAL A 23 1.54 0.47 -8.16
C VAL A 23 0.48 -0.11 -7.21
N ALA A 24 -0.78 0.30 -7.36
CA ALA A 24 -1.87 -0.24 -6.55
C ALA A 24 -2.10 -1.74 -6.83
N GLU A 25 -1.99 -2.16 -8.09
CA GLU A 25 -2.07 -3.58 -8.48
C GLU A 25 -0.89 -4.38 -7.93
N LEU A 26 0.33 -3.86 -8.04
CA LEU A 26 1.52 -4.47 -7.46
C LEU A 26 1.35 -4.69 -5.95
N LEU A 27 0.92 -3.66 -5.21
CA LEU A 27 0.72 -3.75 -3.76
C LEU A 27 -0.36 -4.77 -3.38
N ARG A 28 -1.45 -4.87 -4.14
CA ARG A 28 -2.49 -5.89 -3.92
C ARG A 28 -1.97 -7.30 -4.15
N THR A 29 -1.16 -7.50 -5.18
CA THR A 29 -0.52 -8.79 -5.46
C THR A 29 0.44 -9.16 -4.34
N LYS A 30 1.29 -8.24 -3.90
CA LYS A 30 2.23 -8.49 -2.79
C LYS A 30 1.55 -8.74 -1.45
N ALA A 31 0.48 -8.01 -1.14
CA ALA A 31 -0.33 -8.28 0.05
C ALA A 31 -0.91 -9.71 0.02
N ARG A 32 -1.41 -10.16 -1.14
CA ARG A 32 -1.92 -11.52 -1.32
C ARG A 32 -0.83 -12.58 -1.17
N GLU A 33 0.33 -12.38 -1.80
CA GLU A 33 1.49 -13.27 -1.65
C GLU A 33 1.93 -13.41 -0.18
N ALA A 34 1.82 -12.32 0.60
CA ALA A 34 2.11 -12.30 2.03
C ALA A 34 0.96 -12.83 2.91
N ASN A 35 -0.18 -13.24 2.34
CA ASN A 35 -1.41 -13.62 3.06
C ASN A 35 -1.93 -12.52 4.00
N MET A 36 -1.79 -11.25 3.61
CA MET A 36 -2.22 -10.09 4.39
C MET A 36 -3.33 -9.30 3.68
N GLY A 37 -4.16 -8.60 4.45
CA GLY A 37 -5.00 -7.54 3.92
C GLY A 37 -4.15 -6.38 3.39
N LEU A 38 -4.64 -5.65 2.38
CA LEU A 38 -3.89 -4.53 1.79
C LEU A 38 -3.50 -3.47 2.84
N ASN A 39 -4.41 -3.14 3.75
CA ASN A 39 -4.13 -2.17 4.82
C ASN A 39 -3.07 -2.68 5.79
N ASP A 40 -3.13 -3.96 6.20
CA ASP A 40 -2.15 -4.55 7.11
C ASP A 40 -0.77 -4.62 6.46
N TYR A 41 -0.73 -4.97 5.17
CA TYR A 41 0.48 -5.00 4.37
C TYR A 41 1.11 -3.61 4.25
N LEU A 42 0.32 -2.58 3.91
CA LEU A 42 0.79 -1.19 3.86
C LEU A 42 1.28 -0.71 5.23
N THR A 43 0.56 -1.07 6.29
CA THR A 43 0.91 -0.74 7.68
C THR A 43 2.27 -1.34 8.06
N ALA A 44 2.51 -2.61 7.70
CA ALA A 44 3.79 -3.28 7.93
C ALA A 44 4.95 -2.65 7.14
N ILE A 45 4.71 -2.20 5.90
CA ILE A 45 5.74 -1.51 5.11
C ILE A 45 6.04 -0.11 5.67
N LEU A 46 5.01 0.66 6.00
CA LEU A 46 5.13 2.07 6.39
C LEU A 46 5.62 2.24 7.83
N MET A 47 5.28 1.32 8.72
CA MET A 47 5.67 1.38 10.14
C MET A 47 6.77 0.38 10.51
N GLY A 48 7.06 -0.59 9.63
CA GLY A 48 8.14 -1.54 9.83
C GLY A 48 9.52 -0.88 9.70
N PRO A 49 10.59 -1.58 10.12
CA PRO A 49 11.95 -1.10 9.86
C PRO A 49 12.11 -0.88 8.36
N SER A 50 12.60 0.31 7.98
CA SER A 50 12.91 0.60 6.59
C SER A 50 13.87 -0.46 6.08
N PHE A 51 13.40 -1.35 5.21
CA PHE A 51 14.30 -2.29 4.56
C PHE A 51 15.31 -1.44 3.79
N PRO A 52 16.63 -1.57 4.04
CA PRO A 52 17.61 -0.90 3.23
C PRO A 52 17.39 -1.36 1.79
N ALA A 53 16.91 -0.43 0.96
CA ALA A 53 16.65 -0.66 -0.44
C ALA A 53 17.89 -1.32 -1.04
N PHE A 54 17.72 -2.55 -1.54
CA PHE A 54 18.78 -3.31 -2.21
C PHE A 54 20.09 -3.41 -1.40
N ARG A 55 20.10 -4.29 -0.40
CA ARG A 55 21.36 -4.96 -0.07
C ARG A 55 21.69 -5.89 -1.25
N HIS A 56 22.39 -5.35 -2.25
CA HIS A 56 23.22 -6.14 -3.15
C HIS A 56 23.98 -7.12 -2.25
N LYS A 57 23.75 -8.42 -2.43
CA LYS A 57 24.68 -9.40 -1.88
C LYS A 57 26.02 -9.10 -2.55
N ALA A 58 26.91 -8.40 -1.84
CA ALA A 58 28.32 -8.50 -2.09
C ALA A 58 28.65 -10.00 -1.91
N GLY A 59 29.03 -10.63 -3.02
CA GLY A 59 29.46 -12.02 -3.03
C GLY A 59 30.60 -12.22 -2.04
N ARG A 60 30.55 -13.34 -1.34
CA ARG A 60 31.74 -14.07 -0.93
C ARG A 60 31.64 -15.45 -1.52
#